data_AF-A0A2P9H474-F1
#
_entry.id   AF-A0A2P9H474-F1
#
_cell.length_a   1.000
_cell.length_b   1.000
_cell.length_c   1.000
_cell.angle_alpha   90.00
_cell.angle_beta   90.00
_cell.angle_gamma   90.00
#
_symmetry.space_group_name_H-M   'P 1'
#
loop_
_entity.id
_entity.type
_entity.pdbx_description
1 polymer ?
#
loop_
_entity_poly.entity_id
_entity_poly.type
_entity_poly.pdbx_seq_one_letter_code
_entity_poly.pdbx_strand_id
1 'polypeptide(L)'
;MLLPLGADDPNNKTFRYEGHDIITLQKIVERDYKVPQPQTAQELIGYYARRIAEAVKLPSQFAALAPKVRQFFEDKAFGRRVDLSDMATVRAMSTQVASYVCIQEFSKVLKQLSIAEQEPQLLEPARMLSACQPFPWSRKVYEANHCVFNMIPCDNDFEKSFARFLDDAEDVTAFAKLPQPFGFSIDYVDFGMNLRSYYPDFVALDSAGQHWLIETKGMESSEVSQKDAAAENWCENASALTGKVWRYRKVPQKGFEVLQPRHFADLAALR
;
A
#
# COMPACT_ATOMS: atom_id res chain seq x y z
N MET A 1 0.05 -7.89 34.35
CA MET A 1 0.38 -6.46 34.48
C MET A 1 -0.91 -5.74 34.82
N LEU A 2 -1.04 -5.21 36.04
CA LEU A 2 -2.25 -4.51 36.49
C LEU A 2 -2.16 -3.05 36.05
N LEU A 3 -3.23 -2.54 35.43
CA LEU A 3 -3.32 -1.16 34.95
C LEU A 3 -3.72 -0.22 36.10
N PRO A 4 -3.15 1.00 36.16
CA PRO A 4 -3.44 1.98 37.23
C PRO A 4 -4.85 2.58 37.10
N LEU A 5 -5.55 2.71 38.23
CA LEU A 5 -6.97 3.11 38.31
C LEU A 5 -7.19 4.60 38.64
N GLY A 6 -6.13 5.42 38.76
CA GLY A 6 -6.27 6.84 39.13
C GLY A 6 -5.07 7.72 38.78
N ALA A 7 -5.31 9.03 38.70
CA ALA A 7 -4.33 10.03 38.29
C ALA A 7 -3.09 10.13 39.21
N ASP A 8 -3.21 9.67 40.45
CA ASP A 8 -2.16 9.69 41.47
C ASP A 8 -1.38 8.38 41.60
N ASP A 9 -1.64 7.38 40.75
CA ASP A 9 -0.89 6.11 40.77
C ASP A 9 0.58 6.35 40.36
N PRO A 10 1.56 5.90 41.16
CA PRO A 10 2.99 6.06 40.85
C PRO A 10 3.40 5.42 39.52
N ASN A 11 2.65 4.43 39.02
CA ASN A 11 2.89 3.83 37.70
C ASN A 11 2.42 4.70 36.52
N ASN A 12 1.72 5.81 36.76
CA ASN A 12 1.15 6.68 35.71
C ASN A 12 2.11 7.79 35.22
N LYS A 13 3.31 7.93 35.80
CA LYS A 13 4.19 9.09 35.54
C LYS A 13 5.42 8.80 34.68
N THR A 14 5.77 7.53 34.47
CA THR A 14 6.95 7.12 33.70
C THR A 14 6.73 5.73 33.13
N PHE A 15 6.99 5.56 31.84
CA PHE A 15 7.19 4.22 31.27
C PHE A 15 8.66 4.08 30.87
N ARG A 16 9.25 2.94 31.23
CA ARG A 16 10.67 2.65 31.02
C ARG A 16 10.83 1.93 29.70
N TYR A 17 11.61 2.49 28.77
CA TYR A 17 12.00 1.83 27.53
C TYR A 17 13.46 1.38 27.65
N GLU A 18 13.71 0.10 27.43
CA GLU A 18 15.05 -0.48 27.44
C GLU A 18 15.39 -0.95 26.02
N GLY A 19 16.43 -0.34 25.44
CA GLY A 19 16.98 -0.75 24.16
C GLY A 19 18.16 -1.70 24.39
N HIS A 20 18.01 -2.95 23.95
CA HIS A 20 19.06 -3.95 24.01
C HIS A 20 19.80 -4.02 22.67
N ASP A 21 21.11 -4.24 22.74
CA ASP A 21 21.88 -4.68 21.59
C ASP A 21 21.34 -6.03 21.08
N ILE A 22 21.04 -6.14 19.79
CA ILE A 22 20.35 -7.35 19.27
C ILE A 22 21.25 -8.59 19.24
N ILE A 23 22.58 -8.42 19.38
CA ILE A 23 23.55 -9.53 19.30
C ILE A 23 24.08 -9.89 20.70
N THR A 24 24.39 -8.88 21.52
CA THR A 24 25.01 -9.08 22.85
C THR A 24 24.02 -9.03 24.00
N LEU A 25 22.76 -8.64 23.74
CA LEU A 25 21.70 -8.41 24.72
C LEU A 25 22.05 -7.41 25.84
N GLN A 26 23.17 -6.70 25.72
CA GLN A 26 23.56 -5.67 26.66
C GLN A 26 22.67 -4.43 26.52
N LYS A 27 22.33 -3.82 27.65
CA LYS A 27 21.50 -2.62 27.73
C LYS A 27 22.34 -1.41 27.28
N ILE A 28 22.07 -0.89 26.08
CA ILE A 28 22.89 0.20 25.51
C ILE A 28 22.30 1.58 25.85
N VAL A 29 20.98 1.69 26.02
CA VAL A 29 20.33 2.99 26.25
C VAL A 29 19.28 2.88 27.36
N GLU A 30 19.43 3.76 28.34
CA GLU A 30 18.45 4.02 29.39
C GLU A 30 17.98 5.48 29.26
N ARG A 31 16.69 5.67 29.02
CA ARG A 31 16.08 7.01 29.00
C ARG A 31 14.75 7.00 29.74
N ASP A 32 14.65 7.87 30.73
CA ASP A 32 13.39 8.19 31.39
C ASP A 32 12.62 9.20 30.55
N TYR A 33 11.53 8.77 29.91
CA TYR A 33 10.60 9.69 29.25
C TYR A 33 9.58 10.16 30.28
N LYS A 34 9.73 11.40 30.75
CA LYS A 34 8.68 12.13 31.46
C LYS A 34 7.67 12.62 30.42
N VAL A 35 6.39 12.32 30.60
CA VAL A 35 5.32 13.01 29.86
C VAL A 35 5.37 14.49 30.30
N PRO A 36 5.62 15.46 29.40
CA PRO A 36 5.61 16.86 29.78
C PRO A 36 4.19 17.25 30.24
N GLN A 37 4.09 17.86 31.42
CA GLN A 37 2.86 18.48 31.94
C GLN A 37 2.47 19.71 31.10
N PRO A 38 1.18 20.16 31.13
CA PRO A 38 0.51 20.78 30.00
C PRO A 38 1.33 21.87 29.33
N GLN A 39 1.76 21.52 28.13
CA GLN A 39 2.23 22.39 27.08
C GLN A 39 1.10 23.36 26.76
N THR A 40 1.40 24.66 26.64
CA THR A 40 0.40 25.69 26.28
C THR A 40 -0.44 25.25 25.07
N ALA A 41 -1.65 25.80 24.89
CA ALA A 41 -2.44 25.47 23.71
C ALA A 41 -1.66 25.65 22.39
N GLN A 42 -0.76 26.64 22.34
CA GLN A 42 0.14 26.87 21.20
C GLN A 42 1.12 25.71 20.97
N GLU A 43 1.70 25.15 22.03
CA GLU A 43 2.59 24.00 21.92
C GLU A 43 1.82 22.74 21.49
N LEU A 44 0.61 22.49 22.01
CA LEU A 44 -0.23 21.37 21.56
C LEU A 44 -0.63 21.52 20.10
N ILE A 45 -1.05 22.72 19.68
CA ILE A 45 -1.33 23.03 18.27
C ILE A 45 -0.07 22.78 17.42
N GLY A 46 1.09 23.21 17.90
CA GLY A 46 2.36 23.00 17.23
C GLY A 46 2.73 21.52 17.09
N TYR A 47 2.53 20.74 18.15
CA TYR A 47 2.69 19.29 18.15
C TYR A 47 1.78 18.64 17.11
N TYR A 48 0.48 18.95 17.13
CA TYR A 48 -0.49 18.39 16.19
C TYR A 48 -0.19 18.77 14.74
N ALA A 49 0.14 20.04 14.47
CA ALA A 49 0.48 20.49 13.13
C ALA A 49 1.69 19.74 12.55
N ARG A 50 2.73 19.48 13.37
CA ARG A 50 3.90 18.68 12.95
C ARG A 50 3.53 17.22 12.72
N ARG A 51 2.78 16.60 13.65
CA ARG A 51 2.33 15.21 13.51
C ARG A 51 1.48 14.99 12.28
N ILE A 52 0.56 15.92 11.99
CA ILE A 52 -0.26 15.90 10.79
C ILE A 52 0.63 16.06 9.54
N ALA A 53 1.52 17.04 9.53
CA ALA A 53 2.46 17.27 8.43
C ALA A 53 3.31 16.01 8.11
N GLU A 54 3.83 15.34 9.14
CA GLU A 54 4.54 14.07 9.03
C GLU A 54 3.63 12.96 8.47
N ALA A 55 2.42 12.81 9.02
CA ALA A 55 1.47 11.77 8.62
C ALA A 55 1.01 11.90 7.16
N VAL A 56 1.00 13.11 6.60
CA VAL A 56 0.65 13.37 5.20
C VAL A 56 1.85 13.61 4.30
N LYS A 57 3.09 13.43 4.80
CA LYS A 57 4.35 13.65 4.08
C LYS A 57 4.50 15.08 3.51
N LEU A 58 3.96 16.08 4.19
CA LEU A 58 4.07 17.51 3.86
C LEU A 58 4.78 18.30 4.98
N PRO A 59 6.05 17.99 5.31
CA PRO A 59 6.72 18.50 6.51
C PRO A 59 6.84 20.03 6.55
N SER A 60 6.90 20.70 5.39
CA SER A 60 7.07 22.15 5.29
C SER A 60 5.77 22.97 5.42
N GLN A 61 4.62 22.33 5.69
CA GLN A 61 3.30 22.99 5.68
C GLN A 61 2.78 23.41 7.07
N PHE A 62 3.68 23.51 8.06
CA PHE A 62 3.32 23.90 9.44
C PHE A 62 2.52 25.21 9.50
N ALA A 63 2.96 26.25 8.77
CA ALA A 63 2.35 27.57 8.81
C ALA A 63 0.89 27.58 8.31
N ALA A 64 0.55 26.68 7.38
CA ALA A 64 -0.81 26.51 6.89
C ALA A 64 -1.67 25.63 7.84
N LEU A 65 -1.05 24.63 8.49
CA LEU A 65 -1.74 23.66 9.33
C LEU A 65 -2.07 24.21 10.72
N ALA A 66 -1.13 24.88 11.39
CA ALA A 66 -1.30 25.32 12.78
C ALA A 66 -2.55 26.20 12.99
N PRO A 67 -2.87 27.18 12.13
CA PRO A 67 -4.11 27.97 12.26
C PRO A 67 -5.37 27.12 12.10
N LYS A 68 -5.35 26.10 11.23
CA LYS A 68 -6.49 25.20 11.01
C LYS A 68 -6.69 24.24 12.18
N VAL A 69 -5.61 23.72 12.75
CA VAL A 69 -5.65 22.92 13.97
C VAL A 69 -6.20 23.74 15.14
N ARG A 70 -5.76 24.99 15.29
CA ARG A 70 -6.31 25.93 16.28
C ARG A 70 -7.82 26.07 16.11
N GLN A 71 -8.27 26.39 14.90
CA GLN A 71 -9.69 26.56 14.59
C GLN A 71 -10.49 25.29 14.85
N PHE A 72 -9.92 24.12 14.54
CA PHE A 72 -10.56 22.84 14.83
C PHE A 72 -10.83 22.67 16.32
N PHE A 73 -9.84 22.91 17.18
CA PHE A 73 -10.04 22.83 18.63
C PHE A 73 -10.94 23.93 19.19
N GLU A 74 -10.88 25.14 18.63
CA GLU A 74 -11.69 26.27 19.09
C GLU A 74 -13.17 26.08 18.78
N ASP A 75 -13.51 25.63 17.56
CA ASP A 75 -14.89 25.68 17.05
C ASP A 75 -15.56 24.31 16.87
N LYS A 76 -14.79 23.23 16.69
CA LYS A 76 -15.32 21.94 16.20
C LYS A 76 -15.11 20.76 17.14
N ALA A 77 -13.92 20.62 17.73
CA ALA A 77 -13.49 19.41 18.43
C ALA A 77 -14.39 19.01 19.61
N PHE A 78 -15.03 19.99 20.27
CA PHE A 78 -15.83 19.78 21.47
C PHE A 78 -17.33 19.97 21.26
N GLY A 79 -17.79 20.11 20.01
CA GLY A 79 -19.21 20.35 19.68
C GLY A 79 -19.76 21.72 20.12
N ARG A 80 -18.91 22.56 20.70
CA ARG A 80 -19.16 23.95 21.10
C ARG A 80 -17.88 24.74 20.96
N ARG A 81 -18.02 26.07 20.89
CA ARG A 81 -16.87 26.96 20.94
C ARG A 81 -16.23 26.92 22.33
N VAL A 82 -14.90 26.80 22.40
CA VAL A 82 -14.13 26.77 23.65
C VAL A 82 -13.05 27.83 23.67
N ASP A 83 -12.66 28.26 24.87
CA ASP A 83 -11.49 29.11 25.07
C ASP A 83 -10.23 28.22 25.21
N LEU A 84 -9.25 28.44 24.34
CA LEU A 84 -7.98 27.71 24.32
C LEU A 84 -7.01 28.19 25.42
N SER A 85 -7.31 29.28 26.11
CA SER A 85 -6.55 29.74 27.29
C SER A 85 -6.96 29.01 28.58
N ASP A 86 -8.12 28.34 28.59
CA ASP A 86 -8.60 27.58 29.73
C ASP A 86 -7.81 26.27 29.91
N MET A 87 -7.28 26.06 31.11
CA MET A 87 -6.55 24.85 31.50
C MET A 87 -7.40 23.58 31.44
N ALA A 88 -8.73 23.66 31.52
CA ALA A 88 -9.60 22.51 31.28
C ALA A 88 -9.59 22.12 29.79
N THR A 89 -9.66 23.10 28.88
CA THR A 89 -9.55 22.90 27.44
C THR A 89 -8.19 22.33 27.05
N VAL A 90 -7.09 22.89 27.57
CA VAL A 90 -5.72 22.39 27.31
C VAL A 90 -5.58 20.93 27.75
N ARG A 91 -6.12 20.57 28.91
CA ARG A 91 -6.13 19.17 29.38
C ARG A 91 -6.94 18.27 28.46
N ALA A 92 -8.11 18.71 28.00
CA ALA A 92 -8.92 17.94 27.05
C ALA A 92 -8.21 17.74 25.70
N MET A 93 -7.52 18.77 25.19
CA MET A 93 -6.68 18.70 23.99
C MET A 93 -5.52 17.72 24.14
N SER A 94 -4.95 17.55 25.34
CA SER A 94 -3.82 16.65 25.58
C SER A 94 -4.19 15.16 25.71
N THR A 95 -5.48 14.81 25.62
CA THR A 95 -5.93 13.42 25.74
C THR A 95 -5.52 12.59 24.51
N GLN A 96 -5.31 11.28 24.71
CA GLN A 96 -5.08 10.34 23.59
C GLN A 96 -6.19 10.40 22.54
N VAL A 97 -7.45 10.56 22.97
CA VAL A 97 -8.62 10.63 22.10
C VAL A 97 -8.55 11.89 21.23
N ALA A 98 -8.32 13.06 21.82
CA ALA A 98 -8.16 14.31 21.07
C ALA A 98 -7.02 14.23 20.06
N SER A 99 -5.89 13.61 20.47
CA SER A 99 -4.74 13.40 19.60
C SER A 99 -5.07 12.51 18.40
N TYR A 100 -5.70 11.36 18.64
CA TYR A 100 -6.11 10.43 17.60
C TYR A 100 -7.08 11.08 16.63
N VAL A 101 -8.16 11.69 17.12
CA VAL A 101 -9.20 12.33 16.29
C VAL A 101 -8.61 13.46 15.46
N CYS A 102 -7.83 14.36 16.07
CA CYS A 102 -7.24 15.50 15.36
C CYS A 102 -6.31 15.02 14.22
N ILE A 103 -5.40 14.08 14.51
CA ILE A 103 -4.46 13.60 13.50
C ILE A 103 -5.19 12.84 12.39
N GLN A 104 -6.14 11.96 12.72
CA GLN A 104 -6.87 11.15 11.74
C GLN A 104 -7.73 12.00 10.80
N GLU A 105 -8.54 12.91 11.34
CA GLU A 105 -9.44 13.74 10.53
C GLU A 105 -8.68 14.63 9.55
N PHE A 106 -7.62 15.31 10.02
CA PHE A 106 -6.78 16.10 9.14
C PHE A 106 -6.05 15.24 8.11
N SER A 107 -5.47 14.11 8.53
CA SER A 107 -4.75 13.22 7.61
C SER A 107 -5.67 12.69 6.51
N LYS A 108 -6.90 12.30 6.86
CA LYS A 108 -7.89 11.80 5.91
C LYS A 108 -8.22 12.84 4.85
N VAL A 109 -8.58 14.05 5.26
CA VAL A 109 -8.96 15.13 4.32
C VAL A 109 -7.77 15.58 3.47
N LEU A 110 -6.61 15.81 4.08
CA LEU A 110 -5.43 16.28 3.35
C LEU A 110 -4.89 15.25 2.37
N LYS A 111 -4.90 13.95 2.73
CA LYS A 111 -4.48 12.90 1.81
C LYS A 111 -5.43 12.77 0.61
N GLN A 112 -6.74 12.91 0.82
CA GLN A 112 -7.71 12.97 -0.29
C GLN A 112 -7.42 14.13 -1.24
N LEU A 113 -7.09 15.31 -0.72
CA LEU A 113 -6.74 16.48 -1.55
C LEU A 113 -5.37 16.37 -2.22
N SER A 114 -4.48 15.50 -1.72
CA SER A 114 -3.12 15.33 -2.26
C SER A 114 -3.05 14.40 -3.46
N ILE A 115 -4.09 13.59 -3.69
CA ILE A 115 -4.15 12.68 -4.82
C ILE A 115 -4.77 13.45 -5.98
N ALA A 116 -3.92 13.77 -6.96
CA ALA A 116 -4.38 14.34 -8.21
C ALA A 116 -4.85 13.20 -9.11
N GLU A 117 -6.13 13.23 -9.51
CA GLU A 117 -6.60 12.43 -10.63
C GLU A 117 -5.90 12.93 -11.91
N GLN A 118 -5.34 12.00 -12.68
CA GLN A 118 -4.70 12.30 -13.95
C GLN A 118 -5.45 11.60 -15.07
N GLU A 119 -5.56 12.28 -16.21
CA GLU A 119 -6.03 11.63 -17.42
C GLU A 119 -4.96 10.66 -17.93
N PRO A 120 -5.32 9.41 -18.26
CA PRO A 120 -4.38 8.41 -18.73
C PRO A 120 -3.85 8.81 -20.11
N GLN A 121 -2.53 8.82 -20.27
CA GLN A 121 -1.86 9.18 -21.52
C GLN A 121 -0.77 8.18 -21.88
N LEU A 122 -0.63 7.90 -23.17
CA LEU A 122 0.48 7.11 -23.70
C LEU A 122 1.65 8.04 -24.01
N LEU A 123 2.50 8.30 -23.02
CA LEU A 123 3.62 9.26 -23.14
C LEU A 123 4.83 8.65 -23.84
N GLU A 124 5.15 7.41 -23.50
CA GLU A 124 6.36 6.72 -23.96
C GLU A 124 6.04 5.73 -25.07
N PRO A 125 6.99 5.47 -25.99
CA PRO A 125 6.88 4.36 -26.94
C PRO A 125 6.68 3.01 -26.25
N ALA A 126 6.11 2.06 -26.99
CA ALA A 126 5.93 0.70 -26.49
C ALA A 126 7.28 0.07 -26.09
N ARG A 127 7.40 -0.30 -24.81
CA ARG A 127 8.57 -1.01 -24.29
C ARG A 127 8.39 -2.52 -24.47
N MET A 128 9.23 -3.14 -25.29
CA MET A 128 9.16 -4.57 -25.55
C MET A 128 9.74 -5.38 -24.39
N LEU A 129 9.10 -6.48 -24.02
CA LEU A 129 9.64 -7.43 -23.04
C LEU A 129 10.95 -8.07 -23.49
N SER A 130 11.15 -8.22 -24.80
CA SER A 130 12.42 -8.68 -25.40
C SER A 130 13.60 -7.74 -25.11
N ALA A 131 13.35 -6.49 -24.72
CA ALA A 131 14.39 -5.55 -24.34
C ALA A 131 14.84 -5.70 -22.86
N CYS A 132 14.18 -6.57 -22.08
CA CYS A 132 14.61 -6.87 -20.71
C CYS A 132 16.02 -7.45 -20.74
N GLN A 133 16.95 -6.82 -20.03
CA GLN A 133 18.32 -7.30 -19.94
C GLN A 133 18.38 -8.63 -19.17
N PRO A 134 19.30 -9.54 -19.52
CA PRO A 134 19.55 -10.73 -18.72
C PRO A 134 19.89 -10.35 -17.27
N PHE A 135 19.36 -11.12 -16.32
CA PHE A 135 19.61 -10.91 -14.89
C PHE A 135 19.83 -12.25 -14.17
N PRO A 136 20.59 -12.26 -13.07
CA PRO A 136 20.80 -13.46 -12.29
C PRO A 136 19.51 -13.87 -11.56
N TRP A 137 19.22 -15.18 -11.55
CA TRP A 137 18.11 -15.75 -10.80
C TRP A 137 18.56 -17.03 -10.10
N SER A 138 18.29 -17.14 -8.80
CA SER A 138 18.71 -18.28 -7.97
C SER A 138 17.55 -19.20 -7.56
N ARG A 139 16.31 -18.83 -7.90
CA ARG A 139 15.12 -19.61 -7.58
C ARG A 139 14.73 -20.51 -8.74
N LYS A 140 13.50 -21.01 -8.71
CA LYS A 140 12.97 -21.93 -9.72
C LYS A 140 12.85 -21.22 -11.06
N VAL A 141 13.02 -21.99 -12.12
CA VAL A 141 12.81 -21.56 -13.49
C VAL A 141 11.93 -22.56 -14.24
N TYR A 142 11.31 -22.07 -15.30
CA TYR A 142 10.60 -22.87 -16.30
C TYR A 142 11.08 -22.47 -17.70
N GLU A 143 11.39 -23.45 -18.54
CA GLU A 143 11.73 -23.24 -19.95
C GLU A 143 10.44 -23.40 -20.75
N ALA A 144 10.08 -22.36 -21.50
CA ALA A 144 8.79 -22.26 -22.20
C ALA A 144 9.01 -22.03 -23.69
N ASN A 145 8.10 -22.53 -24.52
CA ASN A 145 8.15 -22.34 -25.98
C ASN A 145 7.41 -21.07 -26.42
N HIS A 146 6.36 -20.68 -25.69
CA HIS A 146 5.51 -19.53 -26.02
C HIS A 146 5.89 -18.24 -25.28
N CYS A 147 7.14 -18.15 -24.79
CA CYS A 147 7.64 -17.00 -24.03
C CYS A 147 8.88 -16.37 -24.69
N VAL A 148 9.01 -15.05 -24.53
CA VAL A 148 10.16 -14.29 -25.04
C VAL A 148 11.45 -14.53 -24.26
N PHE A 149 11.35 -15.03 -23.02
CA PHE A 149 12.50 -15.34 -22.18
C PHE A 149 12.96 -16.76 -22.39
N ASN A 150 14.28 -16.96 -22.43
CA ASN A 150 14.90 -18.28 -22.47
C ASN A 150 14.57 -19.11 -21.21
N MET A 151 14.40 -18.46 -20.07
CA MET A 151 13.95 -19.06 -18.82
C MET A 151 13.05 -18.10 -18.08
N ILE A 152 11.90 -18.59 -17.62
CA ILE A 152 10.93 -17.83 -16.84
C ILE A 152 11.31 -17.91 -15.35
N PRO A 153 11.61 -16.79 -14.68
CA PRO A 153 11.92 -16.79 -13.25
C PRO A 153 10.66 -17.03 -12.43
N CYS A 154 10.60 -18.10 -11.63
CA CYS A 154 9.43 -18.39 -10.79
C CYS A 154 9.79 -18.23 -9.31
N ASP A 155 8.99 -17.47 -8.57
CA ASP A 155 9.24 -17.22 -7.14
C ASP A 155 8.82 -18.41 -6.27
N ASN A 156 7.82 -19.18 -6.70
CA ASN A 156 7.26 -20.31 -5.98
C ASN A 156 6.81 -21.43 -6.94
N ASP A 157 6.34 -22.56 -6.39
CA ASP A 157 5.91 -23.71 -7.20
C ASP A 157 4.61 -23.44 -7.98
N PHE A 158 3.75 -22.58 -7.45
CA PHE A 158 2.50 -22.23 -8.11
C PHE A 158 2.76 -21.38 -9.36
N GLU A 159 3.66 -20.40 -9.31
CA GLU A 159 4.06 -19.67 -10.52
C GLU A 159 4.70 -20.56 -11.56
N LYS A 160 5.49 -21.56 -11.12
CA LYS A 160 6.08 -22.53 -12.05
C LYS A 160 5.02 -23.40 -12.72
N SER A 161 4.04 -23.90 -11.96
CA SER A 161 2.94 -24.70 -12.52
C SER A 161 2.03 -23.85 -13.40
N PHE A 162 1.82 -22.58 -13.05
CA PHE A 162 1.03 -21.64 -13.83
C PHE A 162 1.73 -21.25 -15.15
N ALA A 163 3.03 -21.00 -15.12
CA ALA A 163 3.82 -20.77 -16.33
C ALA A 163 3.76 -21.96 -17.29
N ARG A 164 3.85 -23.19 -16.75
CA ARG A 164 3.65 -24.41 -17.54
C ARG A 164 2.25 -24.48 -18.14
N PHE A 165 1.22 -24.18 -17.35
CA PHE A 165 -0.16 -24.16 -17.85
C PHE A 165 -0.34 -23.17 -19.01
N LEU A 166 0.20 -21.96 -18.92
CA LEU A 166 0.14 -20.98 -20.01
C LEU A 166 0.89 -21.45 -21.27
N ASP A 167 1.96 -22.23 -21.10
CA ASP A 167 2.74 -22.79 -22.21
C ASP A 167 2.04 -23.98 -22.87
N ASP A 168 1.31 -24.79 -22.09
CA ASP A 168 0.58 -25.98 -22.53
C ASP A 168 -0.84 -25.66 -23.08
N ALA A 169 -1.42 -24.50 -22.73
CA ALA A 169 -2.78 -24.12 -23.11
C ALA A 169 -2.89 -23.73 -24.60
N GLU A 170 -3.68 -24.48 -25.37
CA GLU A 170 -3.84 -24.28 -26.83
C GLU A 170 -4.47 -22.93 -27.20
N ASP A 171 -5.24 -22.33 -26.30
CA ASP A 171 -5.88 -21.02 -26.50
C ASP A 171 -4.98 -19.84 -26.10
N VAL A 172 -3.72 -20.07 -25.72
CA VAL A 172 -2.69 -19.05 -25.46
C VAL A 172 -1.69 -19.02 -26.62
N THR A 173 -1.54 -17.88 -27.27
CA THR A 173 -0.59 -17.70 -28.39
C THR A 173 0.81 -17.33 -27.90
N ALA A 174 0.89 -16.49 -26.87
CA ALA A 174 2.14 -16.06 -26.27
C ALA A 174 1.91 -15.62 -24.83
N PHE A 175 2.92 -15.76 -23.97
CA PHE A 175 2.88 -15.24 -22.61
C PHE A 175 4.25 -14.80 -22.14
N ALA A 176 4.30 -14.08 -21.04
CA ALA A 176 5.54 -13.76 -20.34
C ALA A 176 5.27 -13.46 -18.88
N LYS A 177 6.25 -13.74 -18.03
CA LYS A 177 6.27 -13.14 -16.68
C LYS A 177 6.70 -11.68 -16.77
N LEU A 178 6.32 -10.87 -15.79
CA LEU A 178 6.77 -9.50 -15.61
C LEU A 178 7.81 -9.45 -14.47
N PRO A 179 9.10 -9.70 -14.77
CA PRO A 179 10.11 -9.73 -13.73
C PRO A 179 10.39 -8.31 -13.19
N GLN A 180 10.71 -8.18 -11.90
CA GLN A 180 11.03 -6.88 -11.30
C GLN A 180 12.11 -6.07 -12.05
N PRO A 181 13.18 -6.67 -12.62
CA PRO A 181 14.13 -5.96 -13.48
C PRO A 181 13.50 -5.31 -14.73
N PHE A 182 12.38 -5.82 -15.24
CA PHE A 182 11.63 -5.12 -16.29
C PHE A 182 10.98 -3.84 -15.76
N GLY A 183 10.61 -3.80 -14.48
CA GLY A 183 10.16 -2.58 -13.80
C GLY A 183 8.76 -2.12 -14.22
N PHE A 184 7.91 -3.04 -14.67
CA PHE A 184 6.50 -2.74 -14.89
C PHE A 184 5.76 -2.75 -13.54
N SER A 185 5.08 -1.65 -13.25
CA SER A 185 4.25 -1.51 -12.06
C SER A 185 3.01 -0.68 -12.34
N ILE A 186 1.98 -0.91 -11.54
CA ILE A 186 0.75 -0.15 -11.54
C ILE A 186 0.64 0.53 -10.18
N ASP A 187 0.48 1.85 -10.20
CA ASP A 187 0.31 2.61 -8.97
C ASP A 187 -1.13 2.54 -8.47
N TYR A 188 -1.30 2.43 -7.16
CA TYR A 188 -2.59 2.41 -6.49
C TYR A 188 -2.52 3.11 -5.13
N VAL A 189 -3.70 3.42 -4.58
CA VAL A 189 -3.84 4.08 -3.27
C VAL A 189 -4.26 3.05 -2.25
N ASP A 190 -3.46 2.89 -1.17
CA ASP A 190 -3.79 1.97 -0.07
C ASP A 190 -4.90 2.53 0.86
N PHE A 191 -5.43 1.72 1.78
CA PHE A 191 -6.44 2.17 2.76
C PHE A 191 -5.97 3.36 3.63
N GLY A 192 -4.66 3.50 3.80
CA GLY A 192 -4.04 4.63 4.49
C GLY A 192 -3.88 5.87 3.61
N MET A 193 -4.46 5.87 2.42
CA MET A 193 -4.37 6.92 1.41
C MET A 193 -2.91 7.21 1.00
N ASN A 194 -2.07 6.18 0.97
CA ASN A 194 -0.69 6.28 0.50
C ASN A 194 -0.59 5.73 -0.93
N LEU A 195 0.21 6.40 -1.77
CA LEU A 195 0.58 5.88 -3.08
C LEU A 195 1.53 4.69 -2.91
N ARG A 196 1.20 3.57 -3.57
CA ARG A 196 1.94 2.32 -3.58
C ARG A 196 2.05 1.80 -5.00
N SER A 197 3.08 1.01 -5.26
CA SER A 197 3.26 0.33 -6.54
C SER A 197 2.96 -1.17 -6.39
N TYR A 198 2.21 -1.69 -7.34
CA TYR A 198 1.84 -3.09 -7.48
C TYR A 198 2.54 -3.68 -8.72
N TYR A 199 3.05 -4.91 -8.59
CA TYR A 199 3.82 -5.60 -9.62
C TYR A 199 3.07 -6.88 -10.00
N PRO A 200 2.28 -6.87 -11.08
CA PRO A 200 1.58 -8.06 -11.57
C PRO A 200 2.54 -9.16 -12.01
N ASP A 201 2.10 -10.41 -11.97
CA ASP A 201 2.96 -11.56 -12.27
C ASP A 201 3.16 -11.82 -13.77
N PHE A 202 2.10 -11.94 -14.55
CA PHE A 202 2.18 -12.41 -15.95
C PHE A 202 1.38 -11.53 -16.91
N VAL A 203 1.73 -11.62 -18.18
CA VAL A 203 0.91 -11.20 -19.31
C VAL A 203 0.73 -12.35 -20.29
N ALA A 204 -0.42 -12.40 -20.96
CA ALA A 204 -0.70 -13.38 -22.01
C ALA A 204 -1.45 -12.75 -23.18
N LEU A 205 -1.29 -13.34 -24.35
CA LEU A 205 -2.07 -13.08 -25.56
C LEU A 205 -2.84 -14.36 -25.88
N ASP A 206 -4.15 -14.30 -25.86
CA ASP A 206 -4.97 -15.43 -26.26
C ASP A 206 -5.11 -15.54 -27.78
N SER A 207 -5.61 -16.69 -28.23
CA SER A 207 -5.88 -17.00 -29.64
C SER A 207 -6.93 -16.08 -30.30
N ALA A 208 -7.73 -15.35 -29.52
CA ALA A 208 -8.67 -14.35 -30.01
C ALA A 208 -8.05 -12.94 -30.16
N GLY A 209 -6.77 -12.78 -29.80
CA GLY A 209 -6.05 -11.51 -29.87
C GLY A 209 -6.24 -10.60 -28.66
N GLN A 210 -6.87 -11.11 -27.59
CA GLN A 210 -7.07 -10.38 -26.34
C GLN A 210 -5.85 -10.54 -25.42
N HIS A 211 -5.45 -9.42 -24.83
CA HIS A 211 -4.31 -9.31 -23.95
C HIS A 211 -4.77 -9.42 -22.50
N TRP A 212 -4.00 -10.15 -21.70
CA TRP A 212 -4.32 -10.43 -20.32
C TRP A 212 -3.20 -9.93 -19.41
N LEU A 213 -3.58 -9.23 -18.36
CA LEU A 213 -2.74 -8.95 -17.20
C LEU A 213 -3.16 -9.91 -16.09
N ILE A 214 -2.22 -10.70 -15.58
CA ILE A 214 -2.53 -11.83 -14.72
C ILE A 214 -1.78 -11.74 -13.39
N GLU A 215 -2.50 -11.97 -12.29
CA GLU A 215 -1.96 -12.05 -10.93
C GLU A 215 -2.17 -13.44 -10.36
N THR A 216 -1.10 -14.11 -9.96
CA THR A 216 -1.19 -15.40 -9.27
C THR A 216 -1.22 -15.17 -7.76
N LYS A 217 -2.18 -15.80 -7.06
CA LYS A 217 -2.35 -15.56 -5.62
C LYS A 217 -2.37 -16.83 -4.78
N GLY A 218 -1.36 -17.00 -3.92
CA GLY A 218 -1.32 -18.07 -2.92
C GLY A 218 -2.28 -17.83 -1.75
N MET A 219 -1.90 -16.98 -0.79
CA MET A 219 -2.73 -16.60 0.35
C MET A 219 -3.46 -15.27 0.11
N GLU A 220 -4.76 -15.23 0.37
CA GLU A 220 -5.53 -13.99 0.38
C GLU A 220 -5.21 -13.19 1.65
N SER A 221 -4.71 -11.97 1.47
CA SER A 221 -4.62 -10.97 2.54
C SER A 221 -5.72 -9.92 2.37
N SER A 222 -5.98 -9.13 3.40
CA SER A 222 -7.03 -8.10 3.41
C SER A 222 -6.78 -6.89 2.47
N GLU A 223 -5.64 -6.83 1.77
CA GLU A 223 -5.24 -5.72 0.87
C GLU A 223 -5.35 -6.10 -0.63
N VAL A 224 -6.34 -6.90 -0.98
CA VAL A 224 -6.50 -7.46 -2.32
C VAL A 224 -7.29 -6.53 -3.24
N SER A 225 -8.38 -5.92 -2.76
CA SER A 225 -9.33 -5.23 -3.64
C SER A 225 -8.79 -3.97 -4.32
N GLN A 226 -7.88 -3.22 -3.68
CA GLN A 226 -7.34 -1.98 -4.25
C GLN A 226 -6.36 -2.25 -5.41
N LYS A 227 -5.63 -3.36 -5.36
CA LYS A 227 -4.71 -3.78 -6.42
C LYS A 227 -5.49 -4.30 -7.62
N ASP A 228 -6.50 -5.13 -7.35
CA ASP A 228 -7.38 -5.69 -8.37
C ASP A 228 -8.08 -4.54 -9.14
N ALA A 229 -8.66 -3.57 -8.42
CA ALA A 229 -9.28 -2.39 -9.03
C ALA A 229 -8.28 -1.53 -9.84
N ALA A 230 -7.04 -1.36 -9.36
CA ALA A 230 -6.02 -0.63 -10.10
C ALA A 230 -5.59 -1.37 -11.38
N ALA A 231 -5.52 -2.70 -11.33
CA ALA A 231 -5.21 -3.55 -12.48
C ALA A 231 -6.32 -3.52 -13.54
N GLU A 232 -7.59 -3.56 -13.11
CA GLU A 232 -8.75 -3.41 -13.98
C GLU A 232 -8.74 -2.05 -14.68
N ASN A 233 -8.60 -0.96 -13.92
CA ASN A 233 -8.51 0.40 -14.45
C ASN A 233 -7.33 0.55 -15.42
N TRP A 234 -6.16 -0.02 -15.10
CA TRP A 234 -5.02 -0.04 -16.01
C TRP A 234 -5.36 -0.74 -17.34
N CYS A 235 -6.05 -1.89 -17.29
CA CYS A 235 -6.46 -2.61 -18.50
C CYS A 235 -7.48 -1.82 -19.34
N GLU A 236 -8.43 -1.13 -18.70
CA GLU A 236 -9.40 -0.27 -19.39
C GLU A 236 -8.69 0.88 -20.12
N ASN A 237 -7.79 1.58 -19.42
CA ASN A 237 -7.01 2.68 -19.99
C ASN A 237 -6.08 2.20 -21.11
N ALA A 238 -5.36 1.09 -20.90
CA ALA A 238 -4.52 0.49 -21.92
C ALA A 238 -5.35 0.10 -23.16
N SER A 239 -6.57 -0.39 -22.97
CA SER A 239 -7.48 -0.71 -24.07
C SER A 239 -7.88 0.52 -24.86
N ALA A 240 -8.31 1.58 -24.17
CA ALA A 240 -8.73 2.83 -24.79
C ALA A 240 -7.59 3.51 -25.55
N LEU A 241 -6.38 3.53 -24.96
CA LEU A 241 -5.22 4.23 -25.51
C LEU A 241 -4.53 3.49 -26.66
N THR A 242 -4.55 2.14 -26.64
CA THR A 242 -3.81 1.33 -27.63
C THR A 242 -4.70 0.69 -28.69
N GLY A 243 -6.02 0.69 -28.49
CA GLY A 243 -6.98 -0.02 -29.33
C GLY A 243 -6.92 -1.55 -29.22
N LYS A 244 -6.06 -2.10 -28.35
CA LYS A 244 -5.95 -3.53 -28.09
C LYS A 244 -6.76 -3.89 -26.85
N VAL A 245 -7.53 -4.97 -26.89
CA VAL A 245 -8.33 -5.36 -25.72
C VAL A 245 -7.42 -5.92 -24.63
N TRP A 246 -7.38 -5.25 -23.48
CA TRP A 246 -6.75 -5.72 -22.25
C TRP A 246 -7.79 -6.12 -21.20
N ARG A 247 -7.52 -7.19 -20.46
CA ARG A 247 -8.32 -7.64 -19.31
C ARG A 247 -7.44 -8.09 -18.17
N TYR A 248 -7.93 -7.86 -16.96
CA TYR A 248 -7.30 -8.35 -15.75
C TYR A 248 -7.85 -9.74 -15.37
N ARG A 249 -6.97 -10.63 -14.91
CA ARG A 249 -7.34 -11.95 -14.37
C ARG A 249 -6.53 -12.23 -13.11
N LYS A 250 -7.22 -12.34 -11.99
CA LYS A 250 -6.65 -12.90 -10.76
C LYS A 250 -6.85 -14.41 -10.72
N VAL A 251 -5.82 -15.15 -10.33
CA VAL A 251 -5.82 -16.60 -10.28
C VAL A 251 -5.44 -17.07 -8.87
N PRO A 252 -6.43 -17.38 -8.01
CA PRO A 252 -6.17 -17.96 -6.70
C PRO A 252 -5.63 -19.39 -6.83
N GLN A 253 -4.54 -19.71 -6.13
CA GLN A 253 -3.87 -21.01 -6.17
C GLN A 253 -4.83 -22.15 -5.86
N LYS A 254 -5.60 -22.04 -4.77
CA LYS A 254 -6.57 -23.06 -4.38
C LYS A 254 -7.64 -23.29 -5.45
N GLY A 255 -8.12 -22.22 -6.07
CA GLY A 255 -9.10 -22.30 -7.15
C GLY A 255 -8.52 -22.99 -8.38
N PHE A 256 -7.30 -22.60 -8.77
CA PHE A 256 -6.58 -23.20 -9.89
C PHE A 256 -6.29 -24.69 -9.69
N GLU A 257 -5.83 -25.08 -8.50
CA GLU A 257 -5.53 -26.48 -8.15
C GLU A 257 -6.77 -27.37 -8.17
N VAL A 258 -7.93 -26.83 -7.77
CA VAL A 258 -9.22 -27.55 -7.81
C VAL A 258 -9.77 -27.63 -9.25
N LEU A 259 -9.68 -26.53 -9.99
CA LEU A 259 -10.22 -26.44 -11.35
C LEU A 259 -9.44 -27.30 -12.34
N GLN A 260 -8.11 -27.42 -12.16
CA GLN A 260 -7.19 -28.10 -13.10
C GLN A 260 -7.47 -27.72 -14.56
N PRO A 261 -7.43 -26.41 -14.89
CA PRO A 261 -7.84 -25.91 -16.20
C PRO A 261 -6.94 -26.48 -17.32
N ARG A 262 -7.53 -26.68 -18.50
CA ARG A 262 -6.78 -27.06 -19.71
C ARG A 262 -6.67 -25.92 -20.71
N HIS A 263 -7.66 -25.03 -20.71
CA HIS A 263 -7.70 -23.82 -21.52
C HIS A 263 -7.64 -22.60 -20.61
N PHE A 264 -7.04 -21.52 -21.09
CA PHE A 264 -7.03 -20.23 -20.40
C PHE A 264 -8.46 -19.73 -20.13
N ALA A 265 -9.38 -19.94 -21.08
CA ALA A 265 -10.79 -19.60 -20.92
C ALA A 265 -11.45 -20.25 -19.68
N ASP A 266 -10.98 -21.41 -19.24
CA ASP A 266 -11.53 -22.11 -18.07
C ASP A 266 -11.36 -21.27 -16.78
N LEU A 267 -10.32 -20.43 -16.71
CA LEU A 267 -10.06 -19.53 -15.58
C LEU A 267 -11.19 -18.52 -15.33
N ALA A 268 -12.12 -18.33 -16.27
CA ALA A 268 -13.33 -17.54 -16.06
C ALA A 268 -14.21 -18.10 -14.91
N ALA A 269 -14.07 -19.38 -14.56
CA ALA A 269 -14.76 -20.00 -13.44
C ALA A 269 -14.20 -19.57 -12.07
N LEU A 270 -12.97 -19.05 -12.03
CA LEU A 270 -12.34 -18.51 -10.82
C LEU A 270 -12.80 -17.06 -10.65
N ARG A 271 -13.70 -16.84 -9.68
CA ARG A 271 -14.12 -15.50 -9.23
C ARG A 271 -13.27 -15.05 -8.05
#